data_AF-A0A7R9I9Z6-F1
#
_entry.id   AF-A0A7R9I9Z6-F1
#
_cell.length_a   1.000
_cell.length_b   1.000
_cell.length_c   1.000
_cell.angle_alpha   90.00
_cell.angle_beta   90.00
_cell.angle_gamma   90.00
#
_symmetry.space_group_name_H-M   'P 1'
#
loop_
_entity.id
_entity.type
_entity.pdbx_description
1 polymer ?
#
loop_
_entity_poly.entity_id
_entity_poly.type
_entity_poly.pdbx_seq_one_letter_code
_entity_poly.pdbx_strand_id
1 'polypeptide(L)'
;MTNNQKVPLYNRAVYAVFCGNLAALTEVCTTWEDYLWAYLKVQVDTLVEREIRSSLSRSYQPMPDEYWKNKMDLEEVFTELSACKDLNVRVEAKKPIHVVQKLFIQDKISELLDEMKVWVKGKDTSVTDSILDQGNICKPHFLRFLSHVVLFLRVIGLCHKEHAANAVLEAYVK
;
A
#
# COMPACT_ATOMS: atom_id res chain seq x y z
N MET A 1 3.95 -24.58 15.03
CA MET A 1 2.50 -24.44 15.22
C MET A 1 1.80 -23.90 13.99
N THR A 2 2.35 -22.88 13.32
CA THR A 2 1.80 -22.29 12.08
C THR A 2 1.57 -23.29 10.95
N ASN A 3 2.47 -24.27 10.77
CA ASN A 3 2.36 -25.25 9.68
C ASN A 3 1.54 -26.50 10.07
N ASN A 4 1.03 -26.58 11.30
CA ASN A 4 0.28 -27.74 11.76
C ASN A 4 -1.19 -27.59 11.39
N GLN A 5 -1.63 -28.34 10.37
CA GLN A 5 -3.02 -28.29 9.88
C GLN A 5 -4.07 -28.77 10.92
N LYS A 6 -3.65 -29.46 11.99
CA LYS A 6 -4.56 -29.82 13.10
C LYS A 6 -4.97 -28.61 13.94
N VAL A 7 -4.20 -27.53 13.90
CA VAL A 7 -4.51 -26.29 14.60
C VAL A 7 -5.53 -25.49 13.77
N PRO A 8 -6.59 -24.94 14.38
CA PRO A 8 -7.57 -24.10 13.69
C PRO A 8 -6.94 -22.92 12.93
N LEU A 9 -7.52 -22.54 11.79
CA LEU A 9 -7.00 -21.50 10.88
C LEU A 9 -6.59 -20.22 11.61
N TYR A 10 -7.52 -19.61 12.35
CA TYR A 10 -7.24 -18.35 13.06
C TYR A 10 -6.18 -18.49 14.16
N ASN A 11 -6.09 -19.66 14.82
CA ASN A 11 -5.03 -19.90 15.79
C ASN A 11 -3.66 -19.98 15.10
N ARG A 12 -3.58 -20.59 13.90
CA ARG A 12 -2.36 -20.59 13.10
C ARG A 12 -1.98 -19.17 12.67
N ALA A 13 -2.95 -18.36 12.26
CA ALA A 13 -2.72 -16.96 11.90
C ALA A 13 -2.17 -16.17 13.09
N VAL A 14 -2.72 -16.34 14.30
CA VAL A 14 -2.18 -15.72 15.52
C VAL A 14 -0.72 -16.11 15.76
N TYR A 15 -0.40 -17.41 15.65
CA TYR A 15 1.01 -17.84 15.75
C TYR A 15 1.88 -17.24 14.64
N ALA A 16 1.33 -17.08 13.44
CA ALA A 16 2.01 -16.52 12.29
C ALA A 16 2.37 -15.05 12.50
N VAL A 17 1.48 -14.26 13.10
CA VAL A 17 1.74 -12.86 13.49
C VAL A 17 2.91 -12.76 14.47
N PHE A 18 3.01 -13.70 15.43
CA PHE A 18 4.07 -13.67 16.45
C PHE A 18 5.43 -14.13 15.93
N CYS A 19 5.46 -15.03 14.95
CA CYS A 19 6.72 -15.59 14.44
C CYS A 19 7.10 -15.10 13.04
N GLY A 20 6.41 -14.09 12.50
CA GLY A 20 6.70 -13.53 11.18
C GLY A 20 6.46 -14.50 10.01
N ASN A 21 5.47 -15.42 10.10
CA ASN A 21 5.17 -16.35 9.02
C ASN A 21 4.14 -15.75 8.05
N LEU A 22 4.60 -15.20 6.93
CA LEU A 22 3.73 -14.53 5.96
C LEU A 22 2.72 -15.49 5.29
N ALA A 23 3.15 -16.71 4.94
CA ALA A 23 2.30 -17.67 4.24
C ALA A 23 1.05 -18.03 5.07
N ALA A 24 1.24 -18.37 6.34
CA ALA A 24 0.12 -18.70 7.23
C ALA A 24 -0.73 -17.47 7.62
N LEU A 25 -0.14 -16.26 7.61
CA LEU A 25 -0.86 -15.03 7.92
C LEU A 25 -1.77 -14.59 6.76
N THR A 26 -1.28 -14.68 5.53
CA THR A 26 -2.05 -14.29 4.33
C THR A 26 -3.23 -15.20 4.03
N GLU A 27 -3.34 -16.37 4.67
CA GLU A 27 -4.53 -17.26 4.57
C GLU A 27 -5.81 -16.61 5.12
N VAL A 28 -5.70 -15.65 6.04
CA VAL A 28 -6.85 -14.96 6.66
C VAL A 28 -7.03 -13.52 6.19
N CYS A 29 -6.12 -12.99 5.36
CA CYS A 29 -6.20 -11.65 4.83
C CYS A 29 -7.23 -11.58 3.69
N THR A 30 -8.06 -10.53 3.68
CA THR A 30 -9.13 -10.39 2.67
C THR A 30 -9.14 -9.03 1.98
N THR A 31 -8.66 -7.99 2.67
CA THR A 31 -8.62 -6.62 2.17
C THR A 31 -7.20 -6.21 1.79
N TRP A 32 -7.07 -5.18 0.96
CA TRP A 32 -5.75 -4.62 0.65
C TRP A 32 -4.98 -4.21 1.91
N GLU A 33 -5.68 -3.64 2.90
CA GLU A 33 -5.12 -3.23 4.17
C GLU A 33 -4.61 -4.41 5.00
N ASP A 34 -5.36 -5.53 5.03
CA ASP A 34 -4.93 -6.74 5.74
C ASP A 34 -3.63 -7.28 5.15
N TYR A 35 -3.55 -7.34 3.82
CA TYR A 35 -2.35 -7.80 3.13
C TYR A 35 -1.19 -6.82 3.36
N LEU A 36 -1.39 -5.51 3.16
CA LEU A 36 -0.34 -4.51 3.40
C LEU A 36 0.20 -4.62 4.83
N TRP A 37 -0.67 -4.71 5.82
CA TRP A 37 -0.28 -4.88 7.22
C TRP A 37 0.51 -6.17 7.45
N ALA A 38 0.07 -7.30 6.88
CA ALA A 38 0.75 -8.59 7.03
C ALA A 38 2.18 -8.56 6.47
N TYR A 39 2.36 -8.00 5.26
CA TYR A 39 3.68 -7.86 4.64
C TYR A 39 4.59 -6.94 5.45
N LEU A 40 4.10 -5.76 5.85
CA LEU A 40 4.88 -4.81 6.65
C LEU A 40 5.24 -5.37 8.04
N LYS A 41 4.32 -6.08 8.70
CA LYS A 41 4.59 -6.70 10.00
C LYS A 41 5.72 -7.73 9.91
N VAL A 42 5.65 -8.63 8.94
CA VAL A 42 6.69 -9.66 8.76
C VAL A 42 8.04 -9.02 8.38
N GLN A 43 8.01 -7.97 7.56
CA GLN A 43 9.21 -7.20 7.23
C GLN A 43 9.86 -6.59 8.49
N VAL A 44 9.07 -5.95 9.35
CA VAL A 44 9.55 -5.36 10.62
C VAL A 44 10.13 -6.44 11.53
N ASP A 45 9.45 -7.58 11.69
CA ASP A 45 9.96 -8.70 12.52
C ASP A 45 11.34 -9.16 12.04
N THR A 46 11.47 -9.35 10.72
CA THR A 46 12.72 -9.83 10.11
C THR A 46 13.85 -8.81 10.29
N LEU A 47 13.55 -7.51 10.19
CA LEU A 47 14.53 -6.45 10.42
C LEU A 47 14.97 -6.38 11.89
N VAL A 48 14.03 -6.46 12.83
CA VAL A 48 14.30 -6.43 14.27
C VAL A 48 15.11 -7.66 14.70
N GLU A 49 14.71 -8.86 14.27
CA GLU A 49 15.42 -10.10 14.60
C GLU A 49 16.85 -10.09 14.05
N ARG A 50 17.04 -9.58 12.82
CA ARG A 50 18.37 -9.41 12.23
C ARG A 50 19.24 -8.47 13.07
N GLU A 51 18.70 -7.32 13.46
CA GLU A 51 19.43 -6.31 14.24
C GLU A 51 19.78 -6.82 15.64
N ILE A 52 18.85 -7.51 16.30
CA ILE A 52 19.10 -8.14 17.60
C ILE A 52 20.25 -9.17 17.50
N ARG A 53 20.23 -10.00 16.45
CA ARG A 53 21.27 -11.02 16.24
C ARG A 53 22.63 -10.45 15.85
N SER A 54 22.67 -9.31 15.16
CA SER A 54 23.94 -8.63 14.85
C SER A 54 24.50 -7.87 16.05
N SER A 55 23.63 -7.25 16.86
CA SER A 55 24.04 -6.38 17.96
C SER A 55 24.36 -7.13 19.25
N LEU A 56 23.79 -8.32 19.48
CA LEU A 56 24.00 -9.09 20.71
C LEU A 56 24.70 -10.42 20.41
N SER A 57 25.86 -10.63 21.02
CA SER A 57 26.56 -11.92 20.96
C SER A 57 25.88 -12.92 21.91
N ARG A 58 24.85 -13.63 21.40
CA ARG A 58 24.16 -14.72 22.10
C ARG A 58 24.11 -15.97 21.22
N SER A 59 23.91 -17.13 21.85
CA SER A 59 23.59 -18.35 21.12
C SER A 59 22.12 -18.31 20.74
N TYR A 60 21.83 -18.16 19.45
CA TYR A 60 20.47 -18.14 18.93
C TYR A 60 20.10 -19.49 18.32
N GLN A 61 18.81 -19.84 18.40
CA GLN A 61 18.28 -20.95 17.62
C GLN A 61 18.34 -20.64 16.11
N PRO A 62 18.66 -21.64 15.27
CA PRO A 62 18.64 -21.47 13.82
C PRO A 62 17.21 -21.21 13.36
N MET A 63 17.03 -20.19 12.53
CA MET A 63 15.73 -19.85 11.94
C MET A 63 15.61 -20.52 10.56
N PRO A 64 14.40 -20.93 10.13
CA PRO A 64 14.18 -21.46 8.79
C PRO A 64 14.58 -20.43 7.72
N ASP A 65 15.13 -20.89 6.60
CA ASP A 65 15.54 -20.00 5.50
C ASP A 65 14.39 -19.12 4.98
N GLU A 66 13.17 -19.66 4.99
CA GLU A 66 11.96 -18.95 4.56
C GLU A 66 11.66 -17.70 5.39
N TYR A 67 12.06 -17.68 6.67
CA TYR A 67 11.91 -16.51 7.52
C TYR A 67 12.69 -15.31 6.97
N TRP A 68 13.92 -15.56 6.49
CA TRP A 68 14.79 -14.51 5.95
C TRP A 68 14.49 -14.12 4.51
N LYS A 69 13.76 -14.96 3.77
CA LYS A 69 13.38 -14.70 2.37
C LYS A 69 12.42 -13.52 2.22
N ASN A 70 11.68 -13.17 3.27
CA ASN A 70 10.74 -12.04 3.27
C ASN A 70 11.44 -10.68 3.48
N LYS A 71 12.71 -10.56 3.10
CA LYS A 71 13.43 -9.28 3.05
C LYS A 71 12.99 -8.49 1.81
N MET A 72 11.72 -8.13 1.78
CA MET A 72 11.17 -7.25 0.76
C MET A 72 11.44 -5.80 1.18
N ASP A 73 11.72 -4.91 0.25
CA ASP A 73 11.63 -3.48 0.47
C ASP A 73 10.16 -2.99 0.35
N LEU A 74 9.91 -1.71 0.67
CA LEU A 74 8.54 -1.17 0.56
C LEU A 74 8.01 -1.18 -0.87
N GLU A 75 8.87 -1.04 -1.88
CA GLU A 75 8.45 -1.07 -3.29
C GLU A 75 8.06 -2.46 -3.76
N GLU A 76 8.82 -3.46 -3.34
CA GLU A 76 8.55 -4.88 -3.55
C GLU A 76 7.23 -5.27 -2.87
N VAL A 77 6.97 -4.81 -1.63
CA VAL A 77 5.68 -5.05 -0.96
C VAL A 77 4.50 -4.53 -1.79
N PHE A 78 4.56 -3.28 -2.28
CA PHE A 78 3.47 -2.76 -3.12
C PHE A 78 3.38 -3.42 -4.50
N THR A 79 4.48 -3.95 -5.02
CA THR A 79 4.52 -4.74 -6.26
C THR A 79 3.83 -6.09 -6.06
N GLU A 80 4.13 -6.78 -4.95
CA GLU A 80 3.47 -8.02 -4.54
C GLU A 80 1.96 -7.80 -4.29
N LEU A 81 1.56 -6.69 -3.65
CA LEU A 81 0.14 -6.36 -3.48
C LEU A 81 -0.57 -6.16 -4.82
N SER A 82 0.10 -5.52 -5.78
CA SER A 82 -0.43 -5.30 -7.13
C SER A 82 -0.51 -6.61 -7.94
N ALA A 83 0.35 -7.58 -7.62
CA ALA A 83 0.40 -8.91 -8.19
C ALA A 83 -0.29 -9.98 -7.32
N CYS A 84 -1.02 -9.57 -6.27
CA CYS A 84 -1.61 -10.48 -5.30
C CYS A 84 -2.51 -11.53 -5.96
N LYS A 85 -2.56 -12.75 -5.43
CA LYS A 85 -3.38 -13.84 -5.97
C LYS A 85 -4.86 -13.48 -5.95
N ASP A 86 -5.31 -12.76 -4.92
CA ASP A 86 -6.69 -12.31 -4.78
C ASP A 86 -7.01 -11.18 -5.76
N LEU A 87 -8.04 -11.40 -6.58
CA LEU A 87 -8.51 -10.42 -7.57
C LEU A 87 -9.01 -9.13 -6.91
N ASN A 88 -9.67 -9.24 -5.75
CA ASN A 88 -10.20 -8.08 -5.04
C ASN A 88 -9.06 -7.15 -4.66
N VAL A 89 -8.02 -7.68 -4.00
CA VAL A 89 -6.84 -6.92 -3.57
C VAL A 89 -6.16 -6.23 -4.76
N ARG A 90 -6.05 -6.90 -5.92
CA ARG A 90 -5.49 -6.27 -7.14
C ARG A 90 -6.33 -5.11 -7.66
N VAL A 91 -7.66 -5.20 -7.55
CA VAL A 91 -8.57 -4.11 -7.93
C VAL A 91 -8.50 -2.98 -6.92
N GLU A 92 -8.42 -3.29 -5.62
CA GLU A 92 -8.27 -2.31 -4.55
C GLU A 92 -6.96 -1.53 -4.65
N ALA A 93 -5.85 -2.21 -4.97
CA ALA A 93 -4.55 -1.58 -5.16
C ALA A 93 -4.54 -0.50 -6.25
N LYS A 94 -5.47 -0.55 -7.21
CA LYS A 94 -5.62 0.43 -8.30
C LYS A 94 -6.59 1.57 -7.96
N LYS A 95 -7.31 1.50 -6.84
CA LYS A 95 -8.23 2.57 -6.43
C LYS A 95 -7.42 3.84 -6.15
N PRO A 96 -7.90 5.04 -6.55
CA PRO A 96 -7.16 6.29 -6.35
C PRO A 96 -6.73 6.55 -4.90
N ILE A 97 -7.58 6.22 -3.92
CA ILE A 97 -7.25 6.42 -2.50
C ILE A 97 -6.07 5.53 -2.05
N HIS A 98 -6.03 4.28 -2.51
CA HIS A 98 -4.95 3.33 -2.23
C HIS A 98 -3.66 3.71 -2.95
N VAL A 99 -3.75 4.27 -4.17
CA VAL A 99 -2.59 4.85 -4.88
C VAL A 99 -2.03 6.06 -4.12
N VAL A 100 -2.90 6.95 -3.61
CA VAL A 100 -2.49 8.07 -2.74
C VAL A 100 -1.74 7.55 -1.51
N GLN A 101 -2.30 6.56 -0.80
CA GLN A 101 -1.69 5.96 0.38
C GLN A 101 -0.33 5.32 0.06
N LYS A 102 -0.25 4.53 -1.02
CA LYS A 102 0.99 3.93 -1.50
C LYS A 102 2.08 4.98 -1.73
N LEU A 103 1.77 6.02 -2.49
CA LEU A 103 2.76 7.05 -2.85
C LEU A 103 3.19 7.88 -1.63
N PHE A 104 2.32 8.08 -0.64
CA PHE A 104 2.72 8.66 0.64
C PHE A 104 3.65 7.75 1.43
N ILE A 105 3.34 6.45 1.54
CA ILE A 105 4.17 5.49 2.27
C ILE A 105 5.55 5.33 1.61
N GLN A 106 5.63 5.44 0.29
CA GLN A 106 6.88 5.40 -0.48
C GLN A 106 7.61 6.74 -0.55
N ASP A 107 7.07 7.81 0.04
CA ASP A 107 7.59 9.19 -0.05
C ASP A 107 7.74 9.71 -1.50
N LYS A 108 6.88 9.24 -2.42
CA LYS A 108 6.88 9.58 -3.84
C LYS A 108 5.91 10.72 -4.17
N ILE A 109 6.05 11.84 -3.46
CA ILE A 109 5.14 13.00 -3.57
C ILE A 109 5.12 13.60 -4.98
N SER A 110 6.25 13.60 -5.67
CA SER A 110 6.35 14.09 -7.05
C SER A 110 5.54 13.25 -8.05
N GLU A 111 5.45 11.94 -7.85
CA GLU A 111 4.64 11.03 -8.68
C GLU A 111 3.16 11.20 -8.33
N LEU A 112 2.85 11.36 -7.04
CA LEU A 112 1.49 11.63 -6.56
C LEU A 112 0.88 12.86 -7.24
N LEU A 113 1.61 13.96 -7.33
CA LEU A 113 1.11 15.18 -7.98
C LEU A 113 0.79 14.97 -9.48
N ASP A 114 1.56 14.14 -10.17
CA ASP A 114 1.29 13.82 -11.59
C ASP A 114 0.06 12.93 -11.73
N GLU A 115 -0.09 11.91 -10.89
CA GLU A 115 -1.28 11.06 -10.85
C GLU A 115 -2.55 11.89 -10.55
N MET A 116 -2.49 12.80 -9.57
CA MET A 116 -3.59 13.71 -9.25
C MET A 116 -3.98 14.56 -10.46
N LYS A 117 -2.99 15.08 -11.21
CA LYS A 117 -3.23 15.84 -12.44
C LYS A 117 -3.91 14.98 -13.51
N VAL A 118 -3.51 13.71 -13.66
CA VAL A 118 -4.14 12.77 -14.61
C VAL A 118 -5.60 12.51 -14.23
N TRP A 119 -5.88 12.23 -12.95
CA TRP A 119 -7.26 11.98 -12.48
C TRP A 119 -8.17 13.19 -12.65
N VAL A 120 -7.62 14.38 -12.48
CA VAL A 120 -8.35 15.63 -12.66
C VAL A 120 -8.60 15.93 -14.14
N LYS A 121 -7.60 15.76 -15.02
CA LYS A 121 -7.74 15.97 -16.47
C LYS A 121 -8.61 14.92 -17.15
N GLY A 122 -8.64 13.70 -16.62
CA GLY A 122 -9.53 12.63 -17.09
C GLY A 122 -11.02 12.99 -16.99
N LYS A 123 -11.39 14.07 -16.28
CA LYS A 123 -12.73 14.66 -16.31
C LYS A 123 -13.13 15.23 -17.68
N ASP A 124 -12.18 15.66 -18.51
CA ASP A 124 -12.47 16.42 -19.75
C ASP A 124 -12.62 15.52 -21.00
N THR A 125 -12.23 14.24 -20.93
CA THR A 125 -12.38 13.27 -22.04
C THR A 125 -13.70 12.50 -21.94
N SER A 126 -14.80 13.22 -22.15
CA SER A 126 -16.11 12.62 -22.44
C SER A 126 -16.18 12.22 -23.92
N VAL A 127 -15.58 11.10 -24.32
CA VAL A 127 -15.90 10.47 -25.61
C VAL A 127 -15.96 8.95 -25.43
N THR A 128 -17.20 8.46 -25.37
CA THR A 128 -17.69 7.13 -25.76
C THR A 128 -16.89 5.91 -25.29
N ASP A 129 -17.41 5.19 -24.28
CA ASP A 129 -18.13 3.95 -24.57
C ASP A 129 -18.83 3.40 -23.32
N SER A 130 -20.13 3.19 -23.51
CA SER A 130 -21.04 2.47 -22.64
C SER A 130 -20.55 1.06 -22.35
N ILE A 131 -20.51 0.68 -21.06
CA ILE A 131 -20.90 -0.63 -20.47
C ILE A 131 -20.45 -0.71 -18.99
N LEU A 132 -19.53 0.15 -18.55
CA LEU A 132 -19.20 0.30 -17.14
C LEU A 132 -19.57 1.72 -16.72
N ASP A 133 -20.40 1.83 -15.69
CA ASP A 133 -20.71 3.07 -14.96
C ASP A 133 -19.44 3.60 -14.27
N GLN A 134 -18.44 3.99 -15.07
CA GLN A 134 -17.23 4.72 -14.67
C GLN A 134 -17.58 6.21 -14.63
N GLY A 135 -18.63 6.51 -13.86
CA GLY A 135 -19.02 7.84 -13.49
C GLY A 135 -17.88 8.51 -12.72
N ASN A 136 -17.37 9.60 -13.28
CA ASN A 136 -16.58 10.62 -12.60
C ASN A 136 -15.40 10.05 -11.78
N ILE A 137 -14.24 9.87 -12.43
CA ILE A 137 -12.96 9.42 -11.83
C ILE A 137 -12.65 10.18 -10.52
N CYS A 138 -13.13 11.42 -10.37
CA CYS A 138 -12.97 12.22 -9.17
C CYS A 138 -14.31 12.78 -8.66
N LYS A 139 -15.01 12.00 -7.82
CA LYS A 139 -16.19 12.46 -7.06
C LYS A 139 -15.86 13.79 -6.35
N PRO A 140 -16.81 14.72 -6.19
CA PRO A 140 -16.56 16.04 -5.58
C PRO A 140 -15.85 15.99 -4.22
N HIS A 141 -16.19 15.00 -3.39
CA HIS A 141 -15.52 14.77 -2.10
C HIS A 141 -14.05 14.36 -2.25
N PHE A 142 -13.73 13.53 -3.25
CA PHE A 142 -12.36 13.12 -3.50
C PHE A 142 -11.54 14.29 -4.04
N LEU A 143 -12.11 15.12 -4.93
CA LEU A 143 -11.43 16.33 -5.40
C LEU A 143 -11.15 17.33 -4.28
N ARG A 144 -12.11 17.49 -3.36
CA ARG A 144 -11.91 18.28 -2.14
C ARG A 144 -10.71 17.73 -1.36
N PHE A 145 -10.69 16.43 -1.10
CA PHE A 145 -9.57 15.78 -0.41
C PHE A 145 -8.23 16.05 -1.12
N LEU A 146 -8.13 15.81 -2.43
CA LEU A 146 -6.92 16.05 -3.23
C LEU A 146 -6.45 17.51 -3.15
N SER A 147 -7.38 18.46 -3.19
CA SER A 147 -7.06 19.89 -3.09
C SER A 147 -6.49 20.25 -1.73
N HIS A 148 -7.06 19.71 -0.65
CA HIS A 148 -6.55 19.93 0.70
C HIS A 148 -5.18 19.27 0.89
N VAL A 149 -4.96 18.10 0.30
CA VAL A 149 -3.64 17.46 0.27
C VAL A 149 -2.61 18.36 -0.43
N VAL A 150 -2.93 18.92 -1.60
CA VAL A 150 -2.05 19.85 -2.31
C VAL A 150 -1.72 21.09 -1.45
N LEU A 151 -2.73 21.68 -0.81
CA LEU A 151 -2.53 22.83 0.06
C LEU A 151 -1.63 22.48 1.25
N PHE A 152 -1.85 21.32 1.88
CA PHE A 152 -1.01 20.83 2.96
C PHE A 152 0.44 20.62 2.51
N LEU A 153 0.65 19.96 1.37
CA LEU A 153 1.98 19.74 0.78
C LEU A 153 2.72 21.04 0.50
N ARG A 154 2.02 22.12 0.12
CA ARG A 154 2.60 23.46 -0.05
C ARG A 154 3.07 24.05 1.28
N VAL A 155 2.23 23.95 2.30
CA VAL A 155 2.54 24.49 3.64
C VAL A 155 3.80 23.84 4.22
N ILE A 156 3.98 22.54 4.02
CA ILE A 156 5.17 21.81 4.50
C ILE A 156 6.36 21.87 3.53
N GLY A 157 6.24 22.56 2.39
CA GLY A 157 7.34 22.73 1.43
C GLY A 157 7.65 21.51 0.56
N LEU A 158 6.77 20.50 0.49
CA LEU A 158 6.94 19.27 -0.31
C LEU A 158 6.24 19.35 -1.68
N CYS A 159 5.67 20.50 -2.03
CA CYS A 159 5.00 20.70 -3.33
C CYS A 159 6.02 21.08 -4.42
N HIS A 160 6.78 20.11 -4.93
CA HIS A 160 7.83 20.38 -5.92
C HIS A 160 7.31 20.62 -7.35
N LYS A 161 6.10 20.15 -7.68
CA LYS A 161 5.49 20.30 -9.01
C LYS A 161 4.30 21.26 -9.00
N GLU A 162 4.58 22.55 -8.93
CA GLU A 162 3.54 23.59 -8.81
C GLU A 162 2.53 23.55 -9.95
N HIS A 163 2.94 23.26 -11.19
CA HIS A 163 2.03 23.16 -12.33
C HIS A 163 0.98 22.05 -12.17
N ALA A 164 1.38 20.90 -11.63
CA ALA A 164 0.46 19.78 -11.38
C ALA A 164 -0.49 20.11 -10.22
N ALA A 165 0.06 20.68 -9.14
CA ALA A 165 -0.71 21.16 -8.01
C ALA A 165 -1.75 22.24 -8.39
N ASN A 166 -1.37 23.21 -9.23
CA ASN A 166 -2.27 24.27 -9.72
C ASN A 166 -3.43 23.68 -10.53
N ALA A 167 -3.16 22.69 -11.40
CA ALA A 167 -4.21 22.04 -12.18
C ALA A 167 -5.29 21.38 -11.29
N VAL A 168 -4.88 20.79 -10.16
CA VAL A 168 -5.83 20.19 -9.19
C VAL A 168 -6.68 21.28 -8.52
N LEU A 169 -6.05 22.39 -8.09
CA LEU A 169 -6.76 23.48 -7.44
C LEU A 169 -7.70 24.23 -8.39
N GLU A 170 -7.28 24.46 -9.62
CA GLU A 170 -8.12 25.05 -10.67
C GLU A 170 -9.39 24.22 -10.91
N ALA A 171 -9.26 22.89 -10.93
CA ALA A 171 -10.40 22.01 -11.12
C ALA A 171 -11.35 21.96 -9.91
N TYR A 172 -10.90 22.36 -8.72
CA TYR A 172 -11.74 22.43 -7.52
C TYR A 172 -12.52 23.74 -7.40
N VAL A 173 -11.97 24.83 -7.95
CA VAL A 173 -12.63 26.15 -7.95
C VAL A 173 -13.66 26.27 -9.09
N LYS A 174 -13.47 25.54 -10.19
CA LYS A 174 -14.46 25.38 -11.26
C LYS A 174 -15.66 24.56 -10.80
#